data_AF-A0AAD4H0D7-F1
#
_entry.id   AF-A0AAD4H0D7-F1
#
_cell.length_a   1.000
_cell.length_b   1.000
_cell.length_c   1.000
_cell.angle_alpha   90.00
_cell.angle_beta   90.00
_cell.angle_gamma   90.00
#
_symmetry.space_group_name_H-M   'P 1'
#
loop_
_entity.id
_entity.type
_entity.pdbx_description
1 polymer ?
#
loop_
_entity_poly.entity_id
_entity_poly.type
_entity_poly.pdbx_seq_one_letter_code
_entity_poly.pdbx_strand_id
1 'polypeptide(L)'
;NVKQAVDDDILPDGTRICKGDFVAYSSWCMGRNKAVWGVDAEQYVPERWLVSSDVSLGTNGGSPMTINPATGRNVSPFGKFKPESQFKFNSFNAGPRLCLGMTFAQLEAMSTTCILLQRFHFKLTPEQPEPAIKGSITLPMKRELLATVSRRTDVSLHASVIDIGGDGIDLRQHEE
;
A
#
# COMPACT_ATOMS: atom_id res chain seq x y z
N ASN A 1 3.37 6.25 -17.51
CA ASN A 1 2.04 6.88 -17.69
C ASN A 1 2.14 8.09 -18.61
N VAL A 2 2.23 7.82 -19.92
CA VAL A 2 2.37 8.86 -20.96
C VAL A 2 1.21 8.70 -21.95
N LYS A 3 0.69 9.83 -22.44
CA LYS A 3 -0.31 9.95 -23.49
C LYS A 3 0.18 10.94 -24.53
N GLN A 4 -0.19 10.73 -25.78
CA GLN A 4 0.03 11.70 -26.83
C GLN A 4 -1.28 12.40 -27.15
N ALA A 5 -1.27 13.71 -27.27
CA ALA A 5 -2.43 14.49 -27.69
C ALA A 5 -2.76 14.22 -29.16
N VAL A 6 -4.00 13.85 -29.44
CA VAL A 6 -4.48 13.57 -30.81
C VAL A 6 -4.93 14.83 -31.55
N ASP A 7 -5.36 15.83 -30.78
CA ASP A 7 -5.82 17.15 -31.20
C ASP A 7 -5.39 18.19 -30.16
N ASP A 8 -5.47 19.47 -30.52
CA ASP A 8 -5.17 20.58 -29.61
C ASP A 8 -6.20 20.66 -28.47
N ASP A 9 -5.77 20.99 -27.27
CA ASP A 9 -6.63 21.10 -26.08
C ASP A 9 -6.10 22.14 -25.08
N ILE A 10 -6.94 22.52 -24.10
CA ILE A 10 -6.58 23.43 -23.00
C ILE A 10 -6.96 22.76 -21.68
N LEU A 11 -5.95 22.51 -20.83
CA LEU A 11 -6.18 21.95 -19.50
C LEU A 11 -6.97 22.91 -18.60
N PRO A 12 -7.60 22.43 -17.51
CA PRO A 12 -8.42 23.28 -16.63
C PRO A 12 -7.68 24.48 -16.00
N ASP A 13 -6.35 24.44 -15.96
CA ASP A 13 -5.50 25.54 -15.47
C ASP A 13 -5.11 26.56 -16.57
N GLY A 14 -5.58 26.35 -17.80
CA GLY A 14 -5.27 27.19 -18.96
C GLY A 14 -4.04 26.76 -19.75
N THR A 15 -3.33 25.69 -19.33
CA THR A 15 -2.18 25.16 -20.06
C THR A 15 -2.63 24.61 -21.41
N ARG A 16 -2.07 25.14 -22.50
CA ARG A 16 -2.33 24.66 -23.86
C ARG A 16 -1.53 23.40 -24.14
N ILE A 17 -2.15 22.42 -24.78
CA ILE A 17 -1.53 21.19 -25.26
C ILE A 17 -1.78 21.12 -26.77
N CYS A 18 -0.71 21.01 -27.55
CA CYS A 18 -0.80 20.90 -29.00
C CYS A 18 -0.92 19.43 -29.42
N LYS A 19 -1.54 19.18 -30.55
CA LYS A 19 -1.52 17.89 -31.22
C LYS A 19 -0.09 17.38 -31.37
N GLY A 20 0.13 16.13 -30.95
CA GLY A 20 1.43 15.47 -30.97
C GLY A 20 2.23 15.61 -29.67
N ASP A 21 1.84 16.51 -28.75
CA ASP A 21 2.50 16.65 -27.45
C ASP A 21 2.33 15.39 -26.59
N PHE A 22 3.35 15.08 -25.81
CA PHE A 22 3.30 14.01 -24.82
C PHE A 22 2.97 14.55 -23.44
N VAL A 23 1.84 14.11 -22.88
CA VAL A 23 1.42 14.40 -21.52
C VAL A 23 1.75 13.20 -20.64
N ALA A 24 2.47 13.44 -19.55
CA ALA A 24 2.86 12.40 -18.60
C ALA A 24 2.60 12.84 -17.16
N TYR A 25 2.33 11.85 -16.30
CA TYR A 25 2.34 12.06 -14.86
C TYR A 25 3.24 11.03 -14.17
N SER A 26 3.83 11.43 -13.06
CA SER A 26 4.63 10.58 -12.19
C SER A 26 3.83 10.24 -10.94
N SER A 27 3.42 8.98 -10.80
CA SER A 27 2.74 8.49 -9.58
C SER A 27 3.63 8.69 -8.34
N TRP A 28 4.95 8.65 -8.50
CA TRP A 28 5.90 8.92 -7.42
C TRP A 28 5.86 10.39 -6.95
N CYS A 29 5.89 11.34 -7.89
CA CYS A 29 5.79 12.77 -7.56
C CYS A 29 4.42 13.09 -6.96
N MET A 30 3.34 12.54 -7.55
CA MET A 30 1.97 12.74 -7.06
C MET A 30 1.79 12.19 -5.64
N GLY A 31 2.33 11.01 -5.34
CA GLY A 31 2.30 10.40 -4.01
C GLY A 31 3.05 11.20 -2.93
N ARG A 32 3.93 12.12 -3.32
CA ARG A 32 4.73 12.99 -2.43
C ARG A 32 4.32 14.46 -2.48
N ASN A 33 3.29 14.79 -3.25
CA ASN A 33 2.85 16.18 -3.39
C ASN A 33 2.13 16.65 -2.12
N LYS A 34 2.75 17.62 -1.41
CA LYS A 34 2.21 18.19 -0.17
C LYS A 34 0.88 18.94 -0.36
N ALA A 35 0.61 19.47 -1.56
CA ALA A 35 -0.67 20.08 -1.87
C ALA A 35 -1.83 19.06 -1.91
N VAL A 36 -1.52 17.79 -2.24
CA VAL A 36 -2.52 16.71 -2.33
C VAL A 36 -2.62 15.93 -1.00
N TRP A 37 -1.48 15.67 -0.37
CA TRP A 37 -1.37 14.75 0.77
C TRP A 37 -1.14 15.44 2.12
N GLY A 38 -0.82 16.73 2.13
CA GLY A 38 -0.45 17.48 3.34
C GLY A 38 1.05 17.50 3.61
N VAL A 39 1.45 18.17 4.69
CA VAL A 39 2.87 18.35 5.05
C VAL A 39 3.63 17.05 5.30
N ASP A 40 2.90 15.98 5.61
CA ASP A 40 3.38 14.64 5.92
C ASP A 40 3.40 13.70 4.69
N ALA A 41 3.29 14.24 3.47
CA ALA A 41 3.28 13.47 2.22
C ALA A 41 4.50 12.56 2.01
N GLU A 42 5.62 12.88 2.66
CA GLU A 42 6.88 12.12 2.57
C GLU A 42 7.01 11.07 3.68
N GLN A 43 6.08 11.03 4.63
CA GLN A 43 6.11 10.14 5.79
C GLN A 43 5.26 8.89 5.57
N TYR A 44 5.72 7.75 6.09
CA TYR A 44 4.93 6.52 6.11
C TYR A 44 3.85 6.60 7.21
N VAL A 45 2.63 6.97 6.80
CA VAL A 45 1.45 7.12 7.69
C VAL A 45 0.33 6.20 7.20
N PRO A 46 0.33 4.91 7.57
CA PRO A 46 -0.69 3.96 7.12
C PRO A 46 -2.10 4.34 7.62
N GLU A 47 -2.19 5.05 8.74
CA GLU A 47 -3.46 5.50 9.31
C GLU A 47 -4.16 6.57 8.46
N ARG A 48 -3.47 7.15 7.46
CA ARG A 48 -4.09 8.08 6.48
C ARG A 48 -5.29 7.47 5.77
N TRP A 49 -5.28 6.14 5.63
CA TRP A 49 -6.30 5.37 4.94
C TRP A 49 -7.40 4.86 5.87
N LEU A 50 -7.39 5.27 7.13
CA LEU A 50 -8.34 4.82 8.14
C LEU A 50 -9.22 5.99 8.56
N VAL A 51 -10.52 5.74 8.65
CA VAL A 51 -11.46 6.64 9.34
C VAL A 51 -11.90 6.02 10.66
N SER A 52 -12.16 6.88 11.64
CA SER A 52 -12.85 6.47 12.86
C SER A 52 -14.18 5.83 12.46
N SER A 53 -14.45 4.63 12.95
CA SER A 53 -15.79 4.10 12.86
C SER A 53 -16.70 4.97 13.73
N ASP A 54 -17.75 5.55 13.15
CA ASP A 54 -18.88 6.12 13.90
C ASP A 54 -19.67 5.00 14.58
N VAL A 55 -19.02 4.30 15.50
CA VAL A 55 -19.71 3.43 16.44
C VAL A 55 -19.76 4.21 17.73
N SER A 56 -20.89 4.89 17.94
CA SER A 56 -21.42 5.18 19.27
C SER A 56 -21.71 3.84 19.96
N LEU A 57 -20.66 3.12 20.36
CA LEU A 57 -20.79 2.15 21.43
C LEU A 57 -21.16 3.00 22.64
N GLY A 58 -22.38 2.78 23.12
CA GLY A 58 -22.88 3.37 24.35
C GLY A 58 -21.81 3.29 25.44
N THR A 59 -21.85 4.28 26.32
CA THR A 59 -21.11 4.33 27.58
C THR A 59 -20.78 2.93 28.09
N ASN A 60 -19.48 2.64 28.19
CA ASN A 60 -18.81 1.40 28.66
C ASN A 60 -18.14 0.56 27.55
N GLY A 61 -16.93 0.94 27.11
CA GLY A 61 -15.95 -0.03 26.58
C GLY A 61 -15.25 0.22 25.22
N GLY A 62 -15.30 1.41 24.63
CA GLY A 62 -14.55 1.68 23.40
C GLY A 62 -13.04 1.77 23.63
N SER A 63 -12.23 0.95 22.93
CA SER A 63 -10.76 1.03 22.99
C SER A 63 -10.26 2.45 22.71
N PRO A 64 -9.32 2.99 23.52
CA PRO A 64 -8.83 4.35 23.33
C PRO A 64 -8.12 4.49 21.99
N MET A 65 -8.53 5.47 21.19
CA MET A 65 -7.79 5.88 19.99
C MET A 65 -6.37 6.32 20.39
N THR A 66 -5.37 5.97 19.59
CA THR A 66 -4.01 6.51 19.74
C THR A 66 -3.90 7.83 18.97
N ILE A 67 -3.09 8.76 19.48
CA ILE A 67 -2.77 10.01 18.78
C ILE A 67 -1.47 9.77 18.00
N ASN A 68 -1.49 10.02 16.70
CA ASN A 68 -0.26 10.00 15.90
C ASN A 68 0.62 11.20 16.32
N PRO A 69 1.84 10.99 16.88
CA PRO A 69 2.66 12.07 17.41
C PRO A 69 3.26 12.99 16.34
N ALA A 70 3.32 12.55 15.07
CA ALA A 70 3.82 13.34 13.96
C ALA A 70 2.76 14.28 13.34
N THR A 71 1.48 13.95 13.47
CA THR A 71 0.39 14.66 12.79
C THR A 71 -0.70 15.19 13.71
N GLY A 72 -0.75 14.77 14.97
CA GLY A 72 -1.76 15.17 15.96
C GLY A 72 -3.16 14.63 15.68
N ARG A 73 -3.34 13.73 14.70
CA ARG A 73 -4.66 13.18 14.34
C ARG A 73 -5.04 12.01 15.25
N ASN A 74 -6.32 11.94 15.60
CA ASN A 74 -6.94 10.76 16.21
C ASN A 74 -6.96 9.63 15.18
N VAL A 75 -6.30 8.53 15.48
CA VAL A 75 -6.27 7.35 14.62
C VAL A 75 -6.94 6.19 15.34
N SER A 76 -7.64 5.37 14.59
CA SER A 76 -8.34 4.22 15.15
C SER A 76 -7.39 3.26 15.90
N PRO A 77 -7.90 2.39 16.76
CA PRO A 77 -7.14 1.21 17.18
C PRO A 77 -7.01 0.12 16.08
N PHE A 78 -7.78 0.17 14.97
CA PHE A 78 -7.52 -0.45 13.62
C PHE A 78 -8.41 0.11 12.48
N GLY A 79 -9.57 0.70 12.77
CA GLY A 79 -10.25 1.67 11.88
C GLY A 79 -10.96 1.09 10.67
N LYS A 80 -11.77 1.90 9.99
CA LYS A 80 -12.39 1.50 8.71
C LYS A 80 -11.53 2.02 7.57
N PHE A 81 -11.16 1.12 6.65
CA PHE A 81 -10.44 1.51 5.44
C PHE A 81 -11.28 2.46 4.59
N LYS A 82 -10.72 3.62 4.29
CA LYS A 82 -11.26 4.60 3.37
C LYS A 82 -10.38 4.63 2.11
N PRO A 83 -10.84 4.07 0.98
CA PRO A 83 -10.13 4.23 -0.28
C PRO A 83 -10.19 5.70 -0.71
N GLU A 84 -9.07 6.20 -1.27
CA GLU A 84 -9.08 7.47 -1.99
C GLU A 84 -9.51 7.26 -3.44
N SER A 85 -9.96 8.34 -4.08
CA SER A 85 -10.21 8.35 -5.52
C SER A 85 -8.96 7.92 -6.29
N GLN A 86 -9.14 7.13 -7.35
CA GLN A 86 -8.05 6.68 -8.23
C GLN A 86 -7.33 7.86 -8.93
N PHE A 87 -7.98 9.01 -9.06
CA PHE A 87 -7.37 10.23 -9.59
C PHE A 87 -6.45 10.93 -8.57
N LYS A 88 -6.69 10.72 -7.27
CA LYS A 88 -5.84 11.20 -6.17
C LYS A 88 -4.72 10.19 -5.86
N PHE A 89 -5.07 8.90 -5.83
CA PHE A 89 -4.14 7.78 -5.63
C PHE A 89 -4.12 6.87 -6.85
N ASN A 90 -3.27 7.21 -7.81
CA ASN A 90 -3.23 6.63 -9.15
C ASN A 90 -2.24 5.47 -9.31
N SER A 91 -1.98 4.71 -8.24
CA SER A 91 -1.03 3.57 -8.27
C SER A 91 -1.42 2.51 -9.30
N PHE A 92 -2.71 2.35 -9.56
CA PHE A 92 -3.26 1.46 -10.59
C PHE A 92 -3.82 2.23 -11.81
N ASN A 93 -3.50 3.52 -11.95
CA ASN A 93 -4.14 4.46 -12.87
C ASN A 93 -5.64 4.67 -12.57
N ALA A 94 -6.38 5.28 -13.49
CA ALA A 94 -7.81 5.57 -13.37
C ALA A 94 -8.47 5.53 -14.76
N GLY A 95 -9.81 5.43 -14.77
CA GLY A 95 -10.61 5.49 -16.00
C GLY A 95 -10.40 4.28 -16.93
N PRO A 96 -10.55 4.43 -18.26
CA PRO A 96 -10.48 3.32 -19.22
C PRO A 96 -9.14 2.57 -19.28
N ARG A 97 -8.09 3.10 -18.64
CA ARG A 97 -6.76 2.49 -18.56
C ARG A 97 -6.40 2.08 -17.13
N LEU A 98 -7.41 1.88 -16.28
CA LEU A 98 -7.26 1.25 -14.97
C LEU A 98 -6.57 -0.10 -15.12
N CYS A 99 -5.63 -0.39 -14.23
CA CYS A 99 -4.89 -1.65 -14.24
C CYS A 99 -5.86 -2.83 -14.07
N LEU A 100 -5.92 -3.70 -15.07
CA LEU A 100 -6.71 -4.93 -15.02
C LEU A 100 -6.28 -5.85 -13.87
N GLY A 101 -4.99 -5.82 -13.52
CA GLY A 101 -4.41 -6.62 -12.43
C GLY A 101 -4.58 -6.02 -11.03
N MET A 102 -5.33 -4.92 -10.86
CA MET A 102 -5.45 -4.23 -9.56
C MET A 102 -5.91 -5.17 -8.44
N THR A 103 -7.02 -5.89 -8.65
CA THR A 103 -7.58 -6.79 -7.63
C THR A 103 -6.62 -7.92 -7.29
N PHE A 104 -6.00 -8.53 -8.31
CA PHE A 104 -5.04 -9.60 -8.10
C PHE A 104 -3.82 -9.13 -7.29
N ALA A 105 -3.20 -8.01 -7.70
CA ALA A 105 -2.05 -7.46 -7.00
C ALA A 105 -2.36 -7.05 -5.55
N GLN A 106 -3.57 -6.53 -5.30
CA GLN A 106 -4.01 -6.20 -3.94
C GLN A 106 -4.17 -7.45 -3.07
N LEU A 107 -4.84 -8.49 -3.60
CA LEU A 107 -5.02 -9.75 -2.87
C LEU A 107 -3.67 -10.42 -2.57
N GLU A 108 -2.78 -10.50 -3.56
CA GLU A 108 -1.45 -11.08 -3.40
C GLU A 108 -0.64 -10.33 -2.33
N ALA A 109 -0.64 -8.99 -2.37
CA ALA A 109 0.08 -8.18 -1.40
C ALA A 109 -0.50 -8.33 0.02
N MET A 110 -1.83 -8.35 0.16
CA MET A 110 -2.50 -8.53 1.46
C MET A 110 -2.22 -9.91 2.04
N SER A 111 -2.46 -10.98 1.27
CA SER A 111 -2.23 -12.36 1.70
C SER A 111 -0.77 -12.59 2.08
N THR A 112 0.17 -12.15 1.25
CA THR A 112 1.61 -12.27 1.53
C THR A 112 1.99 -11.50 2.80
N THR A 113 1.52 -10.26 2.95
CA THR A 113 1.79 -9.44 4.15
C THR A 113 1.23 -10.09 5.40
N CYS A 114 -0.01 -10.60 5.36
CA CYS A 114 -0.61 -11.31 6.49
C CYS A 114 0.22 -12.55 6.88
N ILE A 115 0.61 -13.38 5.92
CA ILE A 115 1.41 -14.59 6.18
C ILE A 115 2.77 -14.22 6.78
N LEU A 116 3.46 -13.22 6.22
CA LEU A 116 4.76 -12.80 6.70
C LEU A 116 4.70 -12.23 8.12
N LEU A 117 3.76 -11.34 8.41
CA LEU A 117 3.61 -10.69 9.73
C LEU A 117 3.06 -11.64 10.81
N GLN A 118 2.29 -12.65 10.42
CA GLN A 118 1.82 -13.68 11.35
C GLN A 118 2.94 -14.67 11.72
N ARG A 119 3.86 -14.98 10.80
CA ARG A 119 4.86 -16.04 11.00
C ARG A 119 6.22 -15.54 11.43
N PHE A 120 6.57 -14.29 11.11
CA PHE A 120 7.93 -13.78 11.29
C PHE A 120 7.97 -12.41 11.97
N HIS A 121 9.04 -12.18 12.72
CA HIS A 121 9.50 -10.86 13.14
C HIS A 121 10.65 -10.43 12.22
N PHE A 122 10.61 -9.17 11.79
CA PHE A 122 11.61 -8.55 10.94
C PHE A 122 12.32 -7.45 11.73
N LYS A 123 13.65 -7.43 11.69
CA LYS A 123 14.47 -6.34 12.23
C LYS A 123 15.48 -5.92 11.19
N LEU A 124 15.52 -4.63 10.85
CA LEU A 124 16.56 -4.10 9.95
C LEU A 124 17.94 -4.34 10.56
N THR A 125 18.92 -4.64 9.72
CA THR A 125 20.31 -4.75 10.20
C THR A 125 20.80 -3.37 10.68
N PRO A 126 21.65 -3.29 11.71
CA PRO A 126 22.07 -2.01 12.28
C PRO A 126 22.76 -1.06 11.29
N GLU A 127 23.41 -1.63 10.28
CA GLU A 127 24.18 -0.92 9.25
C GLU A 127 23.36 -0.61 7.99
N GLN A 128 22.07 -0.97 7.97
CA GLN A 128 21.22 -0.77 6.80
C GLN A 128 21.11 0.73 6.49
N PRO A 129 21.56 1.20 5.31
CA PRO A 129 21.37 2.59 4.92
C PRO A 129 19.89 2.87 4.62
N GLU A 130 19.50 4.13 4.76
CA GLU A 130 18.18 4.61 4.37
C GLU A 130 17.82 4.15 2.94
N PRO A 131 16.64 3.52 2.74
CA PRO A 131 16.24 3.03 1.43
C PRO A 131 16.16 4.15 0.39
N ALA A 132 16.94 4.01 -0.68
CA ALA A 132 16.89 4.89 -1.84
C ALA A 132 16.23 4.18 -3.01
N ILE A 133 15.65 4.94 -3.93
CA ILE A 133 14.99 4.42 -5.14
C ILE A 133 15.98 4.45 -6.31
N LYS A 134 15.99 3.41 -7.13
CA LYS A 134 16.69 3.38 -8.42
C LYS A 134 15.80 4.03 -9.47
N GLY A 135 16.36 4.95 -10.27
CA GLY A 135 15.66 5.56 -11.40
C GLY A 135 15.26 4.50 -12.43
N SER A 136 14.02 4.05 -12.38
CA SER A 136 13.40 3.07 -13.28
C SER A 136 11.88 3.21 -13.21
N ILE A 137 11.16 2.69 -14.21
CA ILE A 137 9.69 2.77 -14.28
C ILE A 137 8.99 2.10 -13.09
N THR A 138 9.55 1.01 -12.57
CA THR A 138 9.03 0.28 -11.40
C THR A 138 9.59 0.78 -10.07
N LEU A 139 10.50 1.77 -10.10
CA LEU A 139 11.11 2.39 -8.92
C LEU A 139 11.62 1.36 -7.89
N PRO A 140 12.43 0.37 -8.31
CA PRO A 140 12.93 -0.63 -7.37
C PRO A 140 13.90 0.02 -6.38
N MET A 141 14.16 -0.68 -5.27
CA MET A 141 15.19 -0.23 -4.33
C MET A 141 16.54 -0.12 -5.03
N LYS A 142 17.29 0.93 -4.71
CA LYS A 142 18.63 1.19 -5.24
C LYS A 142 19.65 0.18 -4.73
N ARG A 143 19.41 -0.36 -3.53
CA ARG A 143 20.24 -1.35 -2.85
C ARG A 143 19.32 -2.36 -2.17
N GLU A 144 19.91 -3.46 -1.74
CA GLU A 144 19.21 -4.47 -0.95
C GLU A 144 18.72 -3.89 0.38
N LEU A 145 17.61 -4.43 0.88
CA LEU A 145 17.06 -4.14 2.20
C LEU A 145 17.34 -5.33 3.10
N LEU A 146 18.43 -5.27 3.83
CA LEU A 146 18.89 -6.35 4.69
C LEU A 146 18.11 -6.32 6.01
N ALA A 147 17.57 -7.46 6.38
CA ALA A 147 16.84 -7.66 7.63
C ALA A 147 17.15 -9.03 8.23
N THR A 148 17.26 -9.08 9.55
CA THR A 148 17.21 -10.33 10.30
C THR A 148 15.75 -10.75 10.44
N VAL A 149 15.47 -12.01 10.09
CA VAL A 149 14.14 -12.60 10.18
C VAL A 149 14.16 -13.69 11.25
N SER A 150 13.24 -13.62 12.21
CA SER A 150 13.05 -14.67 13.22
C SER A 150 11.61 -15.16 13.20
N ARG A 151 11.38 -16.43 13.52
CA ARG A 151 10.01 -16.99 13.59
C ARG A 151 9.30 -16.46 14.83
N ARG A 152 8.02 -16.10 14.70
CA ARG A 152 7.17 -15.77 15.85
C ARG A 152 6.87 -17.04 16.64
N THR A 153 7.19 -17.03 17.93
CA THR A 153 6.94 -18.14 18.86
C THR A 153 5.58 -18.02 19.57
N ASP A 154 5.04 -16.81 19.62
CA ASP A 154 3.85 -16.48 20.44
C ASP A 154 2.53 -16.71 19.70
N VAL A 155 2.58 -17.38 18.55
CA VAL A 155 1.37 -17.77 17.83
C VAL A 155 0.97 -19.13 18.38
N SER A 156 0.19 -19.13 19.47
CA SER A 156 -0.71 -20.24 19.74
C SER A 156 -1.68 -20.31 18.57
N LEU A 157 -1.28 -21.04 17.51
CA LEU A 157 -2.19 -21.47 16.48
C LEU A 157 -3.24 -22.31 17.21
N HIS A 158 -4.35 -21.68 17.59
CA HIS A 158 -5.61 -22.40 17.62
C HIS A 158 -5.76 -22.90 16.19
N ALA A 159 -5.29 -24.12 15.94
CA ALA A 159 -5.38 -24.78 14.65
C ALA A 159 -6.84 -25.14 14.44
N SER A 160 -7.69 -24.14 14.21
CA SER A 160 -8.86 -24.35 13.37
C SER A 160 -8.28 -24.56 11.98
N VAL A 161 -8.05 -25.83 11.66
CA VAL A 161 -7.99 -26.32 10.30
C VAL A 161 -9.09 -25.60 9.53
N ILE A 162 -8.71 -24.66 8.68
CA ILE A 162 -9.61 -24.22 7.61
C ILE A 162 -9.57 -25.39 6.65
N ASP A 163 -10.53 -26.29 6.81
CA ASP A 163 -10.84 -27.35 5.85
C ASP A 163 -11.34 -26.66 4.58
N ILE A 164 -10.40 -26.25 3.74
CA ILE A 164 -10.67 -25.97 2.34
C ILE A 164 -10.74 -27.35 1.69
N GLY A 165 -11.91 -27.98 1.82
CA GLY A 165 -12.19 -29.30 1.25
C GLY A 165 -11.66 -29.39 -0.17
N GLY A 166 -10.75 -30.34 -0.36
CA GLY A 166 -10.05 -30.56 -1.62
C GLY A 166 -8.93 -31.55 -1.38
N ASP A 167 -9.15 -32.78 -1.84
CA ASP A 167 -8.31 -33.95 -1.63
C ASP A 167 -6.81 -33.67 -1.81
N GLY A 168 -6.03 -34.18 -0.85
CA GLY A 168 -4.60 -33.95 -0.75
C GLY A 168 -3.81 -34.42 -1.97
N ILE A 169 -2.87 -33.57 -2.38
CA ILE A 169 -1.73 -33.98 -3.19
C ILE A 169 -0.48 -33.77 -2.33
N ASP A 170 0.03 -34.88 -1.79
CA ASP A 170 1.32 -34.95 -1.11
C ASP A 170 2.43 -35.03 -2.16
N LEU A 171 3.25 -33.99 -2.27
CA LEU A 171 4.38 -33.89 -3.21
C LEU A 171 5.72 -34.36 -2.58
N ARG A 172 5.70 -35.27 -1.60
CA ARG A 172 6.93 -35.77 -0.94
C ARG A 172 7.22 -37.26 -1.11
N GLN A 173 6.85 -37.86 -2.23
CA GLN A 173 7.34 -39.19 -2.60
C GLN A 173 7.79 -39.22 -4.06
N HIS A 174 9.04 -38.80 -4.32
CA HIS A 174 9.84 -39.25 -5.47
C HIS A 174 11.30 -38.81 -5.28
N GLU A 175 11.98 -39.44 -4.33
CA GLU A 175 13.43 -39.61 -4.35
C GLU A 175 13.71 -41.03 -3.83
N GLU A 176 13.70 -42.00 -4.76
CA GLU A 176 14.47 -43.25 -4.74
C GLU A 176 14.49 -43.83 -6.16
#